data_AF-A0A2V4DGL5-F1
#
_entry.id   AF-A0A2V4DGL5-F1
#
_cell.length_a   1.000
_cell.length_b   1.000
_cell.length_c   1.000
_cell.angle_alpha   90.00
_cell.angle_beta   90.00
_cell.angle_gamma   90.00
#
_symmetry.space_group_name_H-M   'P 1'
#
loop_
_entity.id
_entity.type
_entity.pdbx_description
1 polymer ?
#
loop_
_entity_poly.entity_id
_entity_poly.type
_entity_poly.pdbx_seq_one_letter_code
_entity_poly.pdbx_strand_id
1 'polypeptide(L)'
;ADVSKTYSTEILRTYREANVTAEISIKNTGSATINLMRLTEDVPGIFNSPDTEQVACTIDGNELVSDQFRIEVREGVTLEETSLSPDGSGHTMLLTIGTKGPIGLEPGQEMTISYPLVAPDPTPDNDVVAAPLRSDFSAERYGPVATRLLDEIPSIRVIHKRRKFSTGKEVFPAGGAGRYEVLIMFQNRSDSALQDLMIHDIVPSDFEIKGYNIRSDSGVKEAEMEKADDENGIKVSWHIPVIEKDERIEVIYELVGDAGAEYKVSDAQEFHGATFGDELDVDLPPAEPEKEVEEDTEEEESVEEDTGDVGDETSSEDESEDEAESDDEGEAESDDDESEDENDGGSEDEAESDDDSSDDSEDGDDATMDAALAQITGGDSEESEETAEEEPAEAQPTDSDSQVCPICSSENAPGANVCSTCSFDFE
;
A
#
# COMPACT_ATOMS: atom_id res chain seq x y z
N ALA A 1 15.89 27.45 -1.99
CA ALA A 1 14.83 26.45 -1.91
C ALA A 1 15.40 25.23 -1.22
N ASP A 2 14.68 24.78 -0.21
CA ASP A 2 14.86 23.51 0.45
C ASP A 2 13.80 22.54 -0.09
N VAL A 3 14.16 21.27 -0.25
CA VAL A 3 13.30 20.27 -0.91
C VAL A 3 13.37 18.95 -0.15
N SER A 4 12.21 18.46 0.28
CA SER A 4 12.05 17.16 0.90
C SER A 4 10.97 16.36 0.20
N LYS A 5 11.05 15.02 0.30
CA LYS A 5 10.06 14.10 -0.24
C LYS A 5 9.80 13.00 0.77
N THR A 6 8.52 12.68 0.98
CA THR A 6 8.09 11.64 1.91
C THR A 6 7.03 10.74 1.27
N TYR A 7 6.83 9.57 1.88
CA TYR A 7 5.77 8.64 1.55
C TYR A 7 4.87 8.45 2.76
N SER A 8 3.58 8.19 2.53
CA SER A 8 2.63 7.91 3.60
C SER A 8 2.88 6.59 4.36
N THR A 9 3.80 5.77 3.87
CA THR A 9 4.26 4.54 4.53
C THR A 9 5.75 4.34 4.27
N GLU A 10 6.44 3.79 5.27
CA GLU A 10 7.84 3.35 5.16
C GLU A 10 7.96 1.88 4.75
N ILE A 11 6.84 1.15 4.79
CA ILE A 11 6.78 -0.30 4.60
C ILE A 11 5.70 -0.67 3.59
N LEU A 12 6.10 -1.47 2.60
CA LEU A 12 5.21 -2.21 1.72
C LEU A 12 5.21 -3.69 2.11
N ARG A 13 4.04 -4.29 2.26
CA ARG A 13 3.90 -5.72 2.54
C ARG A 13 3.47 -6.43 1.29
N THR A 14 3.99 -7.64 1.10
CA THR A 14 3.55 -8.49 -0.02
C THR A 14 2.32 -9.31 0.32
N TYR A 15 1.81 -10.01 -0.69
CA TYR A 15 0.51 -10.68 -0.72
C TYR A 15 -0.69 -9.75 -0.66
N ARG A 16 -0.50 -8.45 -0.90
CA ARG A 16 -1.56 -7.44 -0.97
C ARG A 16 -1.12 -6.24 -1.82
N GLU A 17 -2.09 -5.60 -2.46
CA GLU A 17 -1.93 -4.27 -3.04
C GLU A 17 -1.88 -3.22 -1.92
N ALA A 18 -1.12 -2.14 -2.14
CA ALA A 18 -1.02 -1.02 -1.23
C ALA A 18 -1.17 0.33 -1.96
N ASN A 19 -1.88 1.25 -1.32
CA ASN A 19 -1.97 2.63 -1.76
C ASN A 19 -0.98 3.47 -0.94
N VAL A 20 -0.15 4.25 -1.62
CA VAL A 20 0.87 5.12 -1.03
C VAL A 20 0.67 6.52 -1.55
N THR A 21 0.67 7.52 -0.67
CA THR A 21 0.71 8.92 -1.08
C THR A 21 2.15 9.40 -1.05
N ALA A 22 2.63 9.95 -2.16
CA ALA A 22 3.89 10.66 -2.22
C ALA A 22 3.64 12.14 -1.97
N GLU A 23 4.52 12.79 -1.20
CA GLU A 23 4.47 14.22 -0.95
C GLU A 23 5.84 14.84 -1.12
N ILE A 24 5.93 15.92 -1.90
CA ILE A 24 7.13 16.74 -2.07
C ILE A 24 6.84 18.11 -1.46
N SER A 25 7.66 18.52 -0.49
CA SER A 25 7.64 19.87 0.08
C SER A 25 8.82 20.69 -0.48
N ILE A 26 8.51 21.90 -0.92
CA ILE A 26 9.46 22.86 -1.46
C ILE A 26 9.29 24.18 -0.71
N LYS A 27 10.28 24.54 0.10
CA LYS A 27 10.28 25.80 0.84
C LYS A 27 11.24 26.80 0.20
N ASN A 28 10.78 28.01 -0.10
CA ASN A 28 11.67 29.03 -0.65
C ASN A 28 12.53 29.68 0.46
N THR A 29 13.71 29.12 0.70
CA THR A 29 14.72 29.66 1.62
C THR A 29 15.60 30.77 1.03
N GLY A 30 15.40 31.15 -0.24
CA GLY A 30 16.20 32.17 -0.92
C GLY A 30 15.64 33.59 -0.72
N SER A 31 16.34 34.58 -1.28
CA SER A 31 15.90 35.99 -1.27
C SER A 31 15.06 36.40 -2.48
N ALA A 32 14.99 35.56 -3.52
CA ALA A 32 14.24 35.83 -4.75
C ALA A 32 12.99 34.96 -4.84
N THR A 33 11.92 35.52 -5.44
CA THR A 33 10.69 34.79 -5.77
C THR A 33 10.97 33.72 -6.82
N ILE A 34 10.47 32.50 -6.61
CA ILE A 34 10.57 31.40 -7.58
C ILE A 34 9.34 31.46 -8.49
N ASN A 35 9.57 31.53 -9.80
CA ASN A 35 8.49 31.67 -10.79
C ASN A 35 8.36 30.47 -11.73
N LEU A 36 9.42 29.66 -11.86
CA LEU A 36 9.45 28.45 -12.66
C LEU A 36 10.20 27.38 -11.89
N MET A 37 9.65 26.17 -11.85
CA MET A 37 10.35 25.00 -11.35
C MET A 37 10.17 23.81 -12.28
N ARG A 38 11.22 22.99 -12.37
CA ARG A 38 11.25 21.74 -13.13
C ARG A 38 11.72 20.64 -12.20
N LEU A 39 10.86 19.67 -11.98
CA LEU A 39 11.13 18.51 -11.14
C LEU A 39 11.31 17.31 -12.06
N THR A 40 12.37 16.54 -11.82
CA THR A 40 12.61 15.23 -12.42
C THR A 40 12.59 14.24 -11.27
N GLU A 41 11.57 13.41 -11.25
CA GLU A 41 11.31 12.48 -10.17
C GLU A 41 11.29 11.05 -10.68
N ASP A 42 11.94 10.15 -9.95
CA ASP A 42 11.80 8.73 -10.20
C ASP A 42 10.67 8.15 -9.34
N VAL A 43 9.74 7.49 -10.01
CA VAL A 43 8.73 6.61 -9.43
C VAL A 43 9.25 5.17 -9.57
N PRO A 44 9.54 4.48 -8.46
CA PRO A 44 10.12 3.14 -8.51
C PRO A 44 9.24 2.13 -9.26
N GLY A 45 9.86 1.15 -9.90
CA GLY A 45 9.17 0.11 -10.70
C GLY A 45 8.22 -0.81 -9.96
N ILE A 46 8.19 -0.75 -8.62
CA ILE A 46 7.18 -1.43 -7.81
C ILE A 46 5.80 -0.78 -7.96
N PHE A 47 5.72 0.49 -8.36
CA PHE A 47 4.47 1.22 -8.50
C PHE A 47 3.96 1.18 -9.94
N ASN A 48 2.63 1.15 -10.07
CA ASN A 48 1.98 1.45 -11.33
C ASN A 48 2.33 2.87 -11.81
N SER A 49 2.15 3.13 -13.11
CA SER A 49 2.31 4.49 -13.66
C SER A 49 1.47 5.49 -12.86
N PRO A 50 2.04 6.62 -12.40
CA PRO A 50 1.29 7.62 -11.66
C PRO A 50 0.19 8.23 -12.54
N ASP A 51 -0.98 8.46 -11.95
CA ASP A 51 -2.07 9.17 -12.62
C ASP A 51 -1.85 10.69 -12.52
N THR A 52 -1.51 11.29 -13.65
CA THR A 52 -1.25 12.73 -13.76
C THR A 52 -2.46 13.60 -13.43
N GLU A 53 -3.69 13.08 -13.53
CA GLU A 53 -4.90 13.82 -13.18
C GLU A 53 -5.12 13.91 -11.66
N GLN A 54 -4.45 13.05 -10.89
CA GLN A 54 -4.56 12.97 -9.43
C GLN A 54 -3.43 13.73 -8.69
N VAL A 55 -2.59 14.45 -9.42
CA VAL A 55 -1.51 15.25 -8.83
C VAL A 55 -2.06 16.60 -8.36
N ALA A 56 -1.98 16.84 -7.06
CA ALA A 56 -2.36 18.09 -6.42
C ALA A 56 -1.11 18.93 -6.15
N CYS A 57 -1.16 20.22 -6.53
CA CYS A 57 -0.10 21.19 -6.26
C CYS A 57 -0.70 22.36 -5.47
N THR A 58 -0.13 22.71 -4.32
CA THR A 58 -0.63 23.81 -3.47
C THR A 58 0.51 24.74 -3.05
N ILE A 59 0.20 26.03 -2.88
CA ILE A 59 1.10 27.02 -2.26
C ILE A 59 0.41 27.55 -1.00
N ASP A 60 1.05 27.37 0.15
CA ASP A 60 0.48 27.69 1.48
C ASP A 60 -0.97 27.15 1.62
N GLY A 61 -1.23 25.95 1.10
CA GLY A 61 -2.54 25.28 1.11
C GLY A 61 -3.54 25.74 0.04
N ASN A 62 -3.19 26.72 -0.80
CA ASN A 62 -4.03 27.14 -1.93
C ASN A 62 -3.68 26.35 -3.18
N GLU A 63 -4.66 25.65 -3.75
CA GLU A 63 -4.46 24.83 -4.94
C GLU A 63 -4.10 25.67 -6.17
N LEU A 64 -3.07 25.25 -6.89
CA LEU A 64 -2.68 25.83 -8.16
C LEU A 64 -3.70 25.47 -9.23
N VAL A 65 -3.89 26.38 -10.19
CA VAL A 65 -4.73 26.08 -11.35
C VAL A 65 -4.01 25.05 -12.23
N SER A 66 -4.75 24.06 -12.73
CA SER A 66 -4.21 22.95 -13.54
C SER A 66 -3.42 23.39 -14.78
N ASP A 67 -3.61 24.62 -15.26
CA ASP A 67 -2.89 25.16 -16.42
C ASP A 67 -1.58 25.89 -16.07
N GLN A 68 -1.26 26.03 -14.77
CA GLN A 68 0.00 26.58 -14.28
C GLN A 68 1.10 25.52 -14.15
N PHE A 69 0.74 24.24 -14.26
CA PHE A 69 1.70 23.15 -14.27
C PHE A 69 1.44 22.16 -15.41
N ARG A 70 2.45 21.38 -15.75
CA ARG A 70 2.40 20.31 -16.76
C ARG A 70 3.20 19.13 -16.23
N ILE A 71 2.65 17.95 -16.43
CA ILE A 71 3.23 16.70 -15.99
C ILE A 71 3.43 15.82 -17.22
N GLU A 72 4.62 15.25 -17.36
CA GLU A 72 4.90 14.20 -18.34
C GLU A 72 5.43 12.99 -17.60
N VAL A 73 4.92 11.81 -17.93
CA VAL A 73 5.41 10.54 -17.39
C VAL A 73 6.11 9.79 -18.52
N ARG A 74 7.33 9.33 -18.25
CA ARG A 74 8.11 8.49 -19.17
C ARG A 74 8.41 7.16 -18.50
N GLU A 75 8.42 6.10 -19.29
CA GLU A 75 8.82 4.79 -18.81
C GLU A 75 10.34 4.77 -18.51
N GLY A 76 10.72 4.10 -17.44
CA GLY A 76 12.08 4.04 -16.93
C GLY A 76 12.39 5.12 -15.89
N VAL A 77 13.18 4.76 -14.88
CA VAL A 77 13.83 5.70 -13.94
C VAL A 77 15.09 6.32 -14.56
N THR A 78 15.47 7.52 -14.13
CA THR A 78 16.58 8.29 -14.72
C THR A 78 17.63 8.78 -13.72
N LEU A 79 17.35 8.74 -12.43
CA LEU A 79 18.21 9.22 -11.35
C LEU A 79 18.71 8.08 -10.45
N GLU A 80 17.85 7.11 -10.12
CA GLU A 80 18.22 5.95 -9.30
C GLU A 80 19.03 4.94 -10.11
N GLU A 81 20.18 4.52 -9.58
CA GLU A 81 21.08 3.57 -10.25
C GLU A 81 21.32 2.28 -9.44
N THR A 82 21.00 2.29 -8.14
CA THR A 82 21.42 1.24 -7.20
C THR A 82 20.28 0.40 -6.66
N SER A 83 19.19 1.04 -6.24
CA SER A 83 18.03 0.42 -5.60
C SER A 83 16.87 0.31 -6.59
N LEU A 84 17.16 -0.30 -7.74
CA LEU A 84 16.20 -0.51 -8.81
C LEU A 84 15.23 -1.62 -8.43
N SER A 85 13.94 -1.36 -8.63
CA SER A 85 12.90 -2.37 -8.42
C SER A 85 13.02 -3.49 -9.47
N PRO A 86 12.97 -4.77 -9.08
CA PRO A 86 12.85 -5.88 -10.03
C PRO A 86 11.44 -6.00 -10.64
N ASP A 87 10.44 -5.32 -10.07
CA ASP A 87 9.02 -5.42 -10.49
C ASP A 87 8.70 -4.68 -11.80
N GLY A 88 9.60 -3.78 -12.23
CA GLY A 88 9.40 -2.99 -13.43
C GLY A 88 10.48 -1.95 -13.66
N SER A 89 10.48 -1.34 -14.85
CA SER A 89 11.41 -0.26 -15.22
C SER A 89 11.19 1.04 -14.43
N GLY A 90 10.01 1.18 -13.79
CA GLY A 90 9.60 2.41 -13.13
C GLY A 90 9.24 3.51 -14.11
N HIS A 91 9.09 4.72 -13.60
CA HIS A 91 8.69 5.86 -14.40
C HIS A 91 9.44 7.11 -13.96
N THR A 92 9.83 7.95 -14.92
CA THR A 92 10.32 9.29 -14.66
C THR A 92 9.18 10.27 -14.84
N MET A 93 8.81 10.96 -13.76
CA MET A 93 7.84 12.03 -13.77
C MET A 93 8.55 13.38 -13.92
N LEU A 94 8.19 14.11 -14.97
CA LEU A 94 8.71 15.44 -15.28
C LEU A 94 7.62 16.48 -14.97
N LEU A 95 7.76 17.16 -13.84
CA LEU A 95 6.87 18.24 -13.43
C LEU A 95 7.44 19.58 -13.87
N THR A 96 6.68 20.36 -14.63
CA THR A 96 7.01 21.77 -14.93
C THR A 96 5.92 22.66 -14.36
N ILE A 97 6.25 23.46 -13.36
CA ILE A 97 5.33 24.38 -12.69
C ILE A 97 5.77 25.82 -13.00
N GLY A 98 4.81 26.71 -13.30
CA GLY A 98 5.06 28.04 -13.85
C GLY A 98 5.01 28.10 -15.38
N THR A 99 4.22 27.20 -15.99
CA THR A 99 4.03 27.17 -17.45
C THR A 99 3.25 28.39 -17.96
N LYS A 100 2.36 28.94 -17.13
CA LYS A 100 1.57 30.15 -17.38
C LYS A 100 1.59 31.09 -16.19
N GLY A 101 2.09 32.30 -16.45
CA GLY A 101 2.25 33.32 -15.41
C GLY A 101 3.33 32.95 -14.39
N PRO A 102 3.78 33.93 -13.59
CA PRO A 102 4.62 33.63 -12.44
C PRO A 102 3.81 32.85 -11.40
N ILE A 103 4.35 31.75 -10.88
CA ILE A 103 3.74 31.09 -9.71
C ILE A 103 3.90 31.94 -8.45
N GLY A 104 4.94 32.79 -8.41
CA GLY A 104 5.11 33.78 -7.35
C GLY A 104 5.42 33.17 -5.98
N LEU A 105 6.20 32.09 -5.89
CA LEU A 105 6.57 31.50 -4.60
C LEU A 105 7.60 32.41 -3.91
N GLU A 106 7.14 33.27 -3.01
CA GLU A 106 7.93 34.28 -2.31
C GLU A 106 8.88 33.65 -1.27
N PRO A 107 9.96 34.36 -0.87
CA PRO A 107 10.79 33.95 0.26
C PRO A 107 9.97 33.59 1.50
N GLY A 108 10.22 32.41 2.05
CA GLY A 108 9.54 31.87 3.23
C GLY A 108 8.28 31.06 2.95
N GLN A 109 7.70 31.13 1.75
CA GLN A 109 6.52 30.35 1.38
C GLN A 109 6.85 28.89 1.07
N GLU A 110 5.84 28.04 1.20
CA GLU A 110 5.94 26.60 0.98
C GLU A 110 4.98 26.15 -0.12
N MET A 111 5.50 25.28 -0.98
CA MET A 111 4.74 24.57 -1.99
C MET A 111 4.73 23.08 -1.66
N THR A 112 3.56 22.46 -1.77
CA THR A 112 3.38 21.02 -1.57
C THR A 112 2.82 20.39 -2.83
N ILE A 113 3.44 19.31 -3.28
CA ILE A 113 2.98 18.48 -4.40
C ILE A 113 2.67 17.10 -3.84
N SER A 114 1.43 16.64 -4.01
CA SER A 114 0.99 15.35 -3.51
C SER A 114 0.34 14.54 -4.62
N TYR A 115 0.63 13.24 -4.68
CA TYR A 115 0.02 12.35 -5.66
C TYR A 115 -0.07 10.91 -5.13
N PRO A 116 -1.14 10.17 -5.50
CA PRO A 116 -1.30 8.78 -5.11
C PRO A 116 -0.46 7.86 -6.02
N LEU A 117 0.01 6.79 -5.42
CA LEU A 117 0.72 5.67 -6.05
C LEU A 117 0.06 4.37 -5.61
N VAL A 118 -0.02 3.42 -6.54
CA VAL A 118 -0.52 2.07 -6.28
C VAL A 118 0.64 1.10 -6.45
N ALA A 119 1.03 0.44 -5.36
CA ALA A 119 1.94 -0.69 -5.39
C ALA A 119 1.11 -1.97 -5.52
N PRO A 120 1.11 -2.66 -6.68
CA PRO A 120 0.65 -4.05 -6.77
C PRO A 120 1.44 -4.97 -5.80
N ASP A 121 1.12 -6.27 -5.80
CA ASP A 121 1.84 -7.24 -5.00
C ASP A 121 3.34 -7.28 -5.39
N PRO A 122 4.26 -6.82 -4.52
CA PRO A 122 5.68 -6.79 -4.83
C PRO A 122 6.29 -8.18 -4.95
N THR A 123 7.26 -8.36 -5.84
CA THR A 123 7.98 -9.63 -5.98
C THR A 123 8.93 -9.90 -4.80
N PRO A 124 9.14 -11.17 -4.43
CA PRO A 124 10.03 -11.57 -3.33
C PRO A 124 11.46 -11.02 -3.37
N ASP A 125 11.95 -10.66 -4.55
CA ASP A 125 13.32 -10.18 -4.75
C ASP A 125 13.46 -8.66 -4.55
N ASN A 126 12.36 -7.94 -4.32
CA ASN A 126 12.37 -6.53 -4.00
C ASN A 126 12.45 -6.36 -2.47
N ASP A 127 13.56 -5.84 -1.95
CA ASP A 127 13.75 -5.60 -0.52
C ASP A 127 13.56 -4.13 -0.13
N VAL A 128 13.93 -3.22 -1.03
CA VAL A 128 13.88 -1.77 -0.81
C VAL A 128 13.77 -1.04 -2.14
N VAL A 129 12.97 0.00 -2.16
CA VAL A 129 12.92 0.95 -3.29
C VAL A 129 13.29 2.34 -2.81
N ALA A 130 14.07 3.05 -3.61
CA ALA A 130 14.44 4.45 -3.38
C ALA A 130 13.87 5.32 -4.50
N ALA A 131 13.51 6.56 -4.16
CA ALA A 131 12.82 7.43 -5.10
C ALA A 131 13.42 8.84 -5.12
N PRO A 132 14.60 9.00 -5.73
CA PRO A 132 15.29 10.28 -5.82
C PRO A 132 14.49 11.33 -6.61
N LEU A 133 14.80 12.59 -6.31
CA LEU A 133 14.19 13.76 -6.94
C LEU A 133 15.29 14.78 -7.22
N ARG A 134 15.25 15.34 -8.43
CA ARG A 134 16.03 16.52 -8.81
C ARG A 134 15.09 17.68 -9.09
N SER A 135 15.40 18.84 -8.52
CA SER A 135 14.61 20.05 -8.64
C SER A 135 15.43 21.21 -9.19
N ASP A 136 14.95 21.83 -10.26
CA ASP A 136 15.58 22.97 -10.92
C ASP A 136 14.66 24.20 -10.78
N PHE A 137 15.13 25.25 -10.11
CA PHE A 137 14.35 26.46 -9.79
C PHE A 137 14.86 27.69 -10.56
N SER A 138 13.94 28.58 -10.95
CA SER A 138 14.29 29.87 -11.56
C SER A 138 13.33 30.99 -11.15
N ALA A 139 13.89 32.19 -10.96
CA ALA A 139 13.11 33.41 -10.75
C ALA A 139 12.55 33.99 -12.06
N GLU A 140 13.16 33.68 -13.20
CA GLU A 140 12.76 34.19 -14.51
C GLU A 140 12.67 33.06 -15.54
N ARG A 141 11.84 33.24 -16.58
CA ARG A 141 11.67 32.22 -17.62
C ARG A 141 12.97 31.86 -18.36
N TYR A 142 13.87 32.84 -18.52
CA TYR A 142 15.18 32.69 -19.18
C TYR A 142 16.33 33.07 -18.24
N GLY A 143 16.13 32.92 -16.94
CA GLY A 143 17.11 33.26 -15.92
C GLY A 143 18.07 32.12 -15.59
N PRO A 144 19.04 32.37 -14.69
CA PRO A 144 19.88 31.33 -14.12
C PRO A 144 19.04 30.32 -13.34
N VAL A 145 19.44 29.05 -13.39
CA VAL A 145 18.75 27.94 -12.73
C VAL A 145 19.53 27.48 -11.51
N ALA A 146 18.83 27.30 -10.39
CA ALA A 146 19.37 26.70 -9.18
C ALA A 146 18.89 25.24 -9.06
N THR A 147 19.81 24.29 -9.12
CA THR A 147 19.51 22.87 -8.94
C THR A 147 19.61 22.46 -7.47
N ARG A 148 18.69 21.61 -7.03
CA ARG A 148 18.66 20.95 -5.72
C ARG A 148 18.37 19.47 -5.90
N LEU A 149 19.04 18.66 -5.09
CA LEU A 149 18.75 17.24 -4.89
C LEU A 149 18.17 17.09 -3.49
N LEU A 150 17.57 15.94 -3.21
CA LEU A 150 17.17 15.60 -1.86
C LEU A 150 18.40 15.39 -0.98
N ASP A 151 18.38 15.95 0.23
CA ASP A 151 19.38 15.65 1.25
C ASP A 151 19.24 14.22 1.77
N GLU A 152 17.99 13.77 1.93
CA GLU A 152 17.63 12.40 2.30
C GLU A 152 16.70 11.80 1.23
N ILE A 153 17.14 10.71 0.59
CA ILE A 153 16.36 10.03 -0.44
C ILE A 153 15.32 9.16 0.27
N PRO A 154 14.01 9.36 0.03
CA PRO A 154 12.98 8.54 0.63
C PRO A 154 13.13 7.12 0.10
N SER A 155 13.08 6.17 1.04
CA SER A 155 13.11 4.74 0.74
C SER A 155 11.96 4.04 1.42
N ILE A 156 11.43 3.01 0.76
CA ILE A 156 10.37 2.16 1.29
C ILE A 156 10.90 0.75 1.34
N ARG A 157 10.78 0.11 2.50
CA ARG A 157 11.18 -1.28 2.71
C ARG A 157 10.05 -2.21 2.31
N VAL A 158 10.39 -3.32 1.67
CA VAL A 158 9.42 -4.33 1.27
C VAL A 158 9.55 -5.53 2.22
N ILE A 159 8.42 -6.03 2.73
CA ILE A 159 8.38 -7.14 3.69
C ILE A 159 7.60 -8.30 3.10
N HIS A 160 8.29 -9.43 2.98
CA HIS A 160 7.78 -10.70 2.48
C HIS A 160 7.32 -11.64 3.59
N LYS A 161 6.22 -11.28 4.25
CA LYS A 161 5.67 -12.09 5.36
C LYS A 161 4.21 -12.40 5.12
N ARG A 162 3.88 -13.69 5.12
CA ARG A 162 2.52 -14.13 4.81
C ARG A 162 1.61 -14.00 6.02
N ARG A 163 0.44 -13.41 5.82
CA ARG A 163 -0.64 -13.40 6.80
C ARG A 163 -1.44 -14.69 6.70
N LYS A 164 -1.55 -15.43 7.80
CA LYS A 164 -2.32 -16.68 7.87
C LYS A 164 -2.78 -16.93 9.29
N PHE A 165 -4.06 -17.19 9.48
CA PHE A 165 -4.60 -17.54 10.79
C PHE A 165 -5.69 -18.60 10.63
N SER A 166 -6.00 -19.28 11.72
CA SER A 166 -7.12 -20.23 11.75
C SER A 166 -7.96 -19.99 12.99
N THR A 167 -9.26 -19.91 12.79
CA THR A 167 -10.26 -19.81 13.85
C THR A 167 -11.12 -21.06 13.89
N GLY A 168 -11.55 -21.47 15.08
CA GLY A 168 -12.47 -22.58 15.28
C GLY A 168 -13.33 -22.35 16.51
N LYS A 169 -14.55 -22.90 16.50
CA LYS A 169 -15.46 -22.89 17.64
C LYS A 169 -16.04 -24.29 17.84
N GLU A 170 -15.93 -24.80 19.05
CA GLU A 170 -16.49 -26.08 19.46
C GLU A 170 -17.36 -25.89 20.70
N VAL A 171 -18.50 -26.57 20.74
CA VAL A 171 -19.44 -26.48 21.86
C VAL A 171 -19.66 -27.87 22.43
N PHE A 172 -19.33 -28.04 23.71
CA PHE A 172 -19.44 -29.30 24.43
C PHE A 172 -20.60 -29.26 25.42
N PRO A 173 -21.39 -30.34 25.57
CA PRO A 173 -22.34 -30.45 26.66
C PRO A 173 -21.59 -30.62 27.99
N ALA A 174 -21.82 -29.70 28.93
CA ALA A 174 -21.26 -29.77 30.27
C ALA A 174 -22.23 -30.49 31.23
N GLY A 175 -21.74 -31.03 32.34
CA GLY A 175 -22.53 -31.90 33.23
C GLY A 175 -23.82 -31.25 33.76
N GLY A 176 -24.98 -31.69 33.25
CA GLY A 176 -26.32 -31.24 33.63
C GLY A 176 -27.11 -30.63 32.45
N ALA A 177 -28.45 -30.70 32.47
CA ALA A 177 -29.27 -30.10 31.42
C ALA A 177 -29.08 -28.57 31.38
N GLY A 178 -28.95 -28.00 30.18
CA GLY A 178 -28.80 -26.56 29.97
C GLY A 178 -27.40 -25.99 30.28
N ARG A 179 -26.35 -26.83 30.37
CA ARG A 179 -24.98 -26.37 30.58
C ARG A 179 -24.10 -26.76 29.40
N TYR A 180 -23.34 -25.79 28.89
CA TYR A 180 -22.43 -26.00 27.77
C TYR A 180 -21.08 -25.34 28.05
N GLU A 181 -20.02 -25.94 27.55
CA GLU A 181 -18.67 -25.36 27.54
C GLU A 181 -18.33 -25.02 26.09
N VAL A 182 -18.04 -23.75 25.84
CA VAL A 182 -17.66 -23.27 24.51
C VAL A 182 -16.16 -23.06 24.47
N LEU A 183 -15.51 -23.61 23.45
CA LEU A 183 -14.10 -23.45 23.16
C LEU A 183 -13.98 -22.68 21.83
N ILE A 184 -13.42 -21.47 21.89
CA ILE A 184 -13.01 -20.71 20.70
C ILE A 184 -11.50 -20.80 20.59
N MET A 185 -11.02 -21.27 19.45
CA MET A 185 -9.60 -21.35 19.13
C MET A 185 -9.26 -20.29 18.09
N PHE A 186 -8.18 -19.54 18.34
CA PHE A 186 -7.52 -18.68 17.37
C PHE A 186 -6.05 -19.12 17.31
N GLN A 187 -5.53 -19.39 16.12
CA GLN A 187 -4.10 -19.66 15.94
C GLN A 187 -3.54 -18.70 14.90
N ASN A 188 -2.56 -17.90 15.31
CA ASN A 188 -1.75 -17.15 14.38
C ASN A 188 -0.78 -18.12 13.70
N ARG A 189 -0.87 -18.29 12.38
CA ARG A 189 0.06 -19.08 11.55
C ARG A 189 0.83 -18.18 10.59
N SER A 190 0.84 -16.87 10.86
CA SER A 190 1.49 -15.86 10.03
C SER A 190 2.98 -15.85 10.29
N ASP A 191 3.74 -15.20 9.42
CA ASP A 191 5.17 -15.01 9.62
C ASP A 191 5.53 -13.87 10.58
N SER A 192 4.53 -13.15 11.09
CA SER A 192 4.64 -12.05 12.06
C SER A 192 3.67 -12.22 13.22
N ALA A 193 3.97 -11.51 14.31
CA ALA A 193 3.00 -11.25 15.37
C ALA A 193 1.86 -10.37 14.85
N LEU A 194 0.71 -10.38 15.52
CA LEU A 194 -0.47 -9.59 15.18
C LEU A 194 -0.90 -8.74 16.38
N GLN A 195 -1.31 -7.50 16.13
CA GLN A 195 -1.85 -6.60 17.15
C GLN A 195 -3.36 -6.75 17.34
N ASP A 196 -3.83 -6.28 18.49
CA ASP A 196 -5.23 -5.94 18.77
C ASP A 196 -6.22 -7.04 18.38
N LEU A 197 -5.92 -8.28 18.74
CA LEU A 197 -6.85 -9.38 18.52
C LEU A 197 -8.10 -9.17 19.37
N MET A 198 -9.23 -9.05 18.71
CA MET A 198 -10.54 -9.16 19.32
C MET A 198 -11.24 -10.43 18.85
N ILE A 199 -11.42 -11.37 19.78
CA ILE A 199 -12.24 -12.56 19.54
C ILE A 199 -13.68 -12.19 19.85
N HIS A 200 -14.59 -12.42 18.90
CA HIS A 200 -16.01 -12.12 19.08
C HIS A 200 -16.84 -13.40 19.08
N ASP A 201 -17.88 -13.41 19.90
CA ASP A 201 -18.92 -14.44 19.84
C ASP A 201 -20.30 -13.85 20.15
N ILE A 202 -21.36 -14.50 19.67
CA ILE A 202 -22.75 -14.16 20.00
C ILE A 202 -23.32 -15.27 20.87
N VAL A 203 -23.72 -14.89 22.07
CA VAL A 203 -24.40 -15.79 23.01
C VAL A 203 -25.91 -15.56 22.90
N PRO A 204 -26.70 -16.62 22.62
CA PRO A 204 -28.15 -16.49 22.59
C PRO A 204 -28.70 -15.99 23.93
N SER A 205 -29.77 -15.19 23.88
CA SER A 205 -30.35 -14.51 25.06
C SER A 205 -30.87 -15.45 26.15
N ASP A 206 -31.13 -16.72 25.82
CA ASP A 206 -31.55 -17.76 26.76
C ASP A 206 -30.40 -18.29 27.63
N PHE A 207 -29.16 -17.85 27.40
CA PHE A 207 -27.95 -18.35 28.07
C PHE A 207 -27.14 -17.24 28.72
N GLU A 208 -26.60 -17.53 29.91
CA GLU A 208 -25.69 -16.65 30.63
C GLU A 208 -24.28 -17.27 30.73
N ILE A 209 -23.25 -16.43 30.57
CA ILE A 209 -21.86 -16.83 30.80
C ILE A 209 -21.57 -16.79 32.31
N LYS A 210 -21.18 -17.93 32.90
CA LYS A 210 -20.82 -18.03 34.33
C LYS A 210 -19.35 -17.77 34.64
N GLY A 211 -18.48 -18.00 33.67
CA GLY A 211 -17.05 -17.82 33.79
C GLY A 211 -16.37 -18.06 32.45
N TYR A 212 -15.18 -17.50 32.30
CA TYR A 212 -14.32 -17.71 31.14
C TYR A 212 -12.87 -17.86 31.57
N ASN A 213 -12.08 -18.50 30.73
CA ASN A 213 -10.65 -18.70 30.89
C ASN A 213 -9.99 -18.58 29.52
N ILE A 214 -8.89 -17.84 29.45
CA ILE A 214 -8.13 -17.67 28.21
C ILE A 214 -6.79 -18.36 28.39
N ARG A 215 -6.53 -19.34 27.52
CA ARG A 215 -5.27 -20.08 27.49
C ARG A 215 -4.52 -19.72 26.23
N SER A 216 -3.21 -19.63 26.37
CA SER A 216 -2.25 -19.58 25.28
C SER A 216 -1.27 -20.75 25.47
N ASP A 217 -0.64 -21.19 24.38
CA ASP A 217 0.57 -22.03 24.46
C ASP A 217 1.71 -21.38 25.26
N SER A 218 1.71 -20.05 25.33
CA SER A 218 2.69 -19.22 26.03
C SER A 218 2.31 -18.96 27.50
N GLY A 219 1.14 -19.44 27.94
CA GLY A 219 0.67 -19.34 29.32
C GLY A 219 -0.79 -18.89 29.43
N VAL A 220 -1.19 -18.48 30.64
CA VAL A 220 -2.53 -17.90 30.84
C VAL A 220 -2.47 -16.42 30.45
N LYS A 221 -3.37 -15.98 29.57
CA LYS A 221 -3.56 -14.55 29.26
C LYS A 221 -4.75 -14.02 30.05
N GLU A 222 -4.66 -12.77 30.48
CA GLU A 222 -5.77 -12.03 31.08
C GLU A 222 -6.29 -11.04 30.04
N ALA A 223 -7.57 -11.13 29.70
CA ALA A 223 -8.27 -10.16 28.87
C ALA A 223 -9.65 -9.90 29.46
N GLU A 224 -10.09 -8.65 29.43
CA GLU A 224 -11.43 -8.29 29.88
C GLU A 224 -12.46 -8.70 28.83
N MET A 225 -13.62 -9.17 29.31
CA MET A 225 -14.76 -9.52 28.47
C MET A 225 -15.71 -8.34 28.39
N GLU A 226 -15.91 -7.83 27.19
CA GLU A 226 -16.91 -6.79 26.90
C GLU A 226 -18.21 -7.43 26.41
N LYS A 227 -19.36 -6.84 26.76
CA LYS A 227 -20.68 -7.28 26.34
C LYS A 227 -21.43 -6.15 25.65
N ALA A 228 -22.06 -6.46 24.53
CA ALA A 228 -22.96 -5.55 23.81
C ALA A 228 -24.22 -6.30 23.39
N ASP A 229 -25.37 -5.61 23.42
CA ASP A 229 -26.62 -6.15 22.87
C ASP A 229 -26.55 -6.17 21.34
N ASP A 230 -26.99 -7.28 20.73
CA ASP A 230 -27.01 -7.51 19.29
C ASP A 230 -28.37 -8.09 18.87
N GLU A 231 -28.73 -8.04 17.58
CA GLU A 231 -30.01 -8.54 17.08
C GLU A 231 -30.19 -10.05 17.30
N ASN A 232 -29.07 -10.78 17.36
CA ASN A 232 -29.02 -12.24 17.49
C ASN A 232 -28.69 -12.72 18.92
N GLY A 233 -28.48 -11.82 19.88
CA GLY A 233 -28.14 -12.18 21.26
C GLY A 233 -27.25 -11.15 21.96
N ILE A 234 -26.36 -11.63 22.83
CA ILE A 234 -25.35 -10.81 23.50
C ILE A 234 -24.02 -11.05 22.80
N LYS A 235 -23.49 -10.03 22.12
CA LYS A 235 -22.14 -10.06 21.57
C LYS A 235 -21.13 -9.93 22.71
N VAL A 236 -20.24 -10.91 22.83
CA VAL A 236 -19.14 -10.90 23.78
C VAL A 236 -17.82 -10.79 23.03
N SER A 237 -16.91 -9.97 23.56
CA SER A 237 -15.62 -9.71 22.94
C SER A 237 -14.48 -9.80 23.95
N TRP A 238 -13.37 -10.41 23.57
CA TRP A 238 -12.15 -10.48 24.36
C TRP A 238 -11.00 -9.83 23.60
N HIS A 239 -10.38 -8.83 24.22
CA HIS A 239 -9.28 -8.07 23.61
C HIS A 239 -7.91 -8.57 24.10
N ILE A 240 -7.09 -9.06 23.17
CA ILE A 240 -5.73 -9.56 23.40
C ILE A 240 -4.77 -8.65 22.61
N PRO A 241 -3.95 -7.82 23.29
CA PRO A 241 -3.16 -6.78 22.63
C PRO A 241 -2.17 -7.28 21.58
N VAL A 242 -1.53 -8.42 21.83
CA VAL A 242 -0.53 -9.00 20.93
C VAL A 242 -0.67 -10.52 20.94
N ILE A 243 -0.63 -11.11 19.74
CA ILE A 243 -0.45 -12.54 19.52
C ILE A 243 0.87 -12.75 18.78
N GLU A 244 1.74 -13.56 19.35
CA GLU A 244 3.02 -13.90 18.75
C GLU A 244 2.88 -14.78 17.49
N LYS A 245 3.96 -14.89 16.73
CA LYS A 245 4.04 -15.86 15.62
C LYS A 245 3.80 -17.29 16.14
N ASP A 246 3.01 -18.06 15.40
CA ASP A 246 2.65 -19.45 15.71
C ASP A 246 1.89 -19.66 17.03
N GLU A 247 1.51 -18.59 17.74
CA GLU A 247 0.79 -18.66 19.01
C GLU A 247 -0.68 -19.07 18.82
N ARG A 248 -1.13 -20.02 19.64
CA ARG A 248 -2.52 -20.47 19.73
C ARG A 248 -3.18 -19.96 21.01
N ILE A 249 -4.29 -19.23 20.83
CA ILE A 249 -5.19 -18.76 21.87
C ILE A 249 -6.45 -19.63 21.92
N GLU A 250 -6.89 -19.98 23.13
CA GLU A 250 -8.11 -20.71 23.42
C GLU A 250 -8.93 -19.94 24.45
N VAL A 251 -10.11 -19.47 24.06
CA VAL A 251 -11.10 -18.88 24.97
C VAL A 251 -12.10 -19.96 25.33
N ILE A 252 -12.13 -20.35 26.61
CA ILE A 252 -13.03 -21.36 27.14
C ILE A 252 -14.01 -20.68 28.07
N TYR A 253 -15.31 -20.79 27.82
CA TYR A 253 -16.32 -20.21 28.70
C TYR A 253 -17.54 -21.11 28.90
N GLU A 254 -18.17 -21.00 30.07
CA GLU A 254 -19.31 -21.81 30.46
C GLU A 254 -20.64 -21.08 30.24
N LEU A 255 -21.52 -21.67 29.44
CA LEU A 255 -22.89 -21.24 29.23
C LEU A 255 -23.86 -21.99 30.14
N VAL A 256 -24.79 -21.27 30.74
CA VAL A 256 -25.91 -21.84 31.51
C VAL A 256 -27.22 -21.21 31.06
N GLY A 257 -28.13 -22.05 30.58
CA GLY A 257 -29.50 -21.69 30.20
C GLY A 257 -30.56 -22.42 31.02
N ASP A 258 -31.83 -22.15 30.73
CA ASP A 258 -32.97 -22.78 31.41
C ASP A 258 -33.08 -24.28 31.04
N ALA A 259 -33.48 -25.11 32.00
CA ALA A 259 -33.55 -26.57 31.88
C ALA A 259 -34.62 -27.06 30.88
N GLY A 260 -35.49 -26.15 30.39
CA GLY A 260 -36.50 -26.41 29.38
C GLY A 260 -36.17 -25.90 27.97
N ALA A 261 -35.04 -25.21 27.78
CA ALA A 261 -34.62 -24.74 26.47
C ALA A 261 -33.97 -25.89 25.69
N GLU A 262 -34.54 -26.24 24.53
CA GLU A 262 -33.84 -27.08 23.56
C GLU A 262 -32.69 -26.28 22.97
N TYR A 263 -31.48 -26.49 23.48
CA TYR A 263 -30.29 -25.92 22.88
C TYR A 263 -30.01 -26.63 21.55
N LYS A 264 -30.30 -25.95 20.45
CA LYS A 264 -29.80 -26.36 19.15
C LYS A 264 -28.30 -26.05 19.13
N VAL A 265 -27.50 -27.07 19.42
CA VAL A 265 -26.02 -27.01 19.37
C VAL A 265 -25.53 -26.45 18.03
N SER A 266 -26.29 -26.66 16.94
CA SER A 266 -26.04 -26.06 15.63
C SER A 266 -26.00 -24.53 15.64
N ASP A 267 -26.92 -23.89 16.37
CA ASP A 267 -27.11 -22.44 16.34
C ASP A 267 -26.00 -21.74 17.16
N ALA A 268 -25.45 -22.46 18.14
CA ALA A 268 -24.31 -21.98 18.93
C ALA A 268 -22.96 -22.38 18.33
N GLN A 269 -22.91 -23.20 17.29
CA GLN A 269 -21.66 -23.57 16.61
C GLN A 269 -21.29 -22.55 15.52
N GLU A 270 -22.21 -21.63 15.19
CA GLU A 270 -21.91 -20.48 14.34
C GLU A 270 -20.83 -19.62 15.02
N PHE A 271 -19.69 -19.47 14.32
CA PHE A 271 -18.56 -18.67 14.78
C PHE A 271 -18.69 -17.27 14.19
N HIS A 272 -18.68 -16.26 15.05
CA HIS A 272 -18.99 -14.88 14.68
C HIS A 272 -17.75 -14.05 14.32
N GLY A 273 -16.55 -14.65 14.38
CA GLY A 273 -15.33 -14.06 13.83
C GLY A 273 -14.28 -13.66 14.87
N ALA A 274 -13.11 -13.32 14.36
CA ALA A 274 -12.07 -12.61 15.10
C ALA A 274 -11.62 -11.43 14.23
N THR A 275 -11.42 -10.28 14.87
CA THR A 275 -10.79 -9.12 14.23
C THR A 275 -9.43 -8.89 14.87
N PHE A 276 -8.50 -8.31 14.13
CA PHE A 276 -7.16 -8.05 14.61
C PHE A 276 -6.53 -6.93 13.78
N GLY A 277 -5.62 -6.20 14.42
CA GLY A 277 -4.91 -5.08 13.83
C GLY A 277 -3.77 -5.52 12.91
N ASP A 278 -2.77 -4.64 12.82
CA ASP A 278 -1.65 -4.79 11.91
C ASP A 278 -0.63 -5.82 12.37
N GLU A 279 0.19 -6.29 11.42
CA GLU A 279 1.30 -7.19 11.71
C GLU A 279 2.42 -6.43 12.45
N LEU A 280 2.93 -7.05 13.52
CA LEU A 280 4.10 -6.59 14.26
C LEU A 280 5.36 -7.29 13.78
N ASP A 281 6.27 -6.51 13.20
CA ASP A 281 7.56 -6.99 12.77
C ASP A 281 8.65 -6.68 13.79
N VAL A 282 8.63 -7.42 14.89
CA VAL A 282 9.61 -7.32 15.98
C VAL A 282 11.05 -7.63 15.54
N ASP A 283 11.23 -8.28 14.39
CA ASP A 283 12.55 -8.67 13.86
C ASP A 283 13.19 -7.61 12.95
N LEU A 284 12.44 -6.59 12.53
CA LEU A 284 13.02 -5.55 11.68
C LEU A 284 13.84 -4.60 12.54
N PRO A 285 15.03 -4.16 12.06
CA PRO A 285 15.69 -3.03 12.69
C PRO A 285 14.71 -1.85 12.74
N PRO A 286 14.67 -1.11 13.88
CA PRO A 286 13.88 0.11 13.97
C PRO A 286 14.24 1.01 12.79
N ALA A 287 13.26 1.77 12.29
CA ALA A 287 13.52 2.81 11.30
C ALA A 287 14.70 3.65 11.79
N GLU A 288 15.65 3.96 10.89
CA GLU A 288 16.77 4.81 11.26
C GLU A 288 16.18 6.13 11.80
N PRO A 289 16.60 6.60 12.98
CA PRO A 289 16.03 7.82 13.54
C PRO A 289 16.26 8.97 12.55
N GLU A 290 15.19 9.69 12.22
CA GLU A 290 15.27 10.97 11.53
C GLU A 290 16.37 11.79 12.21
N LYS A 291 17.37 12.21 11.44
CA LYS A 291 18.42 13.08 11.99
C LYS A 291 17.75 14.40 12.33
N GLU A 292 17.49 14.62 13.61
CA GLU A 292 17.12 15.95 14.10
C GLU A 292 18.20 16.93 13.63
N VAL A 293 17.83 17.81 12.69
CA VAL A 293 18.69 18.88 12.21
C VAL A 293 18.92 19.80 13.40
N GLU A 294 20.12 19.74 13.98
CA GLU A 294 20.56 20.73 14.97
C GLU A 294 20.60 22.08 14.25
N GLU A 295 19.58 22.93 14.47
CA GLU A 295 19.62 24.34 14.07
C GLU A 295 20.73 25.03 14.87
N ASP A 296 21.89 25.17 14.23
CA ASP A 296 23.01 25.99 14.71
C ASP A 296 22.53 27.44 14.76
N THR A 297 22.16 27.89 15.96
CA THR A 297 21.78 29.28 16.22
C THR A 297 23.07 30.08 16.41
N GLU A 298 23.63 30.58 15.31
CA GLU A 298 24.66 31.62 15.38
C GLU A 298 23.99 32.92 15.86
N GLU A 299 24.14 33.23 17.15
CA GLU A 299 23.81 34.52 17.74
C GLU A 299 24.72 35.61 17.15
N GLU A 300 24.20 36.44 16.24
CA GLU A 300 24.87 37.69 15.85
C GLU A 300 24.75 38.74 16.97
N GLU A 301 25.90 39.29 17.37
CA GLU A 301 26.07 40.37 18.33
C GLU A 301 25.24 41.62 17.98
N SER A 302 24.38 42.04 18.92
CA SER A 302 23.78 43.37 18.93
C SER A 302 24.82 44.45 19.29
N VAL A 303 25.10 45.37 18.37
CA VAL A 303 25.75 46.66 18.69
C VAL A 303 24.67 47.73 18.82
N GLU A 304 24.53 48.28 20.03
CA GLU A 304 23.61 49.37 20.35
C GLU A 304 24.02 50.70 19.69
N GLU A 305 23.00 51.46 19.29
CA GLU A 305 23.09 52.83 18.80
C GLU A 305 23.56 53.81 19.90
N ASP A 306 24.49 54.71 19.57
CA ASP A 306 24.73 55.95 20.33
C ASP A 306 24.29 57.16 19.50
N THR A 307 23.43 57.96 20.14
CA THR A 307 22.77 59.15 19.62
C THR A 307 23.72 60.34 19.51
N GLY A 308 23.67 61.08 18.40
CA GLY A 308 24.45 62.31 18.23
C GLY A 308 23.82 63.27 17.22
N ASP A 309 22.95 64.13 17.74
CA ASP A 309 22.46 65.39 17.17
C ASP A 309 23.56 66.25 16.51
N VAL A 310 23.23 66.91 15.38
CA VAL A 310 23.42 68.34 15.07
C VAL A 310 23.38 68.55 13.54
N GLY A 311 22.39 69.34 13.09
CA GLY A 311 22.64 70.52 12.25
C GLY A 311 22.60 70.42 10.72
N ASP A 312 21.63 71.16 10.18
CA ASP A 312 21.82 72.20 9.15
C ASP A 312 21.68 71.85 7.64
N GLU A 313 20.65 72.49 7.07
CA GLU A 313 20.59 73.20 5.79
C GLU A 313 20.28 72.45 4.47
N THR A 314 19.03 72.69 4.04
CA THR A 314 18.63 73.27 2.72
C THR A 314 18.60 72.43 1.44
N SER A 315 17.44 72.55 0.76
CA SER A 315 17.20 72.64 -0.71
C SER A 315 17.63 71.46 -1.59
N SER A 316 16.95 71.04 -2.67
CA SER A 316 15.80 71.51 -3.45
C SER A 316 15.43 70.39 -4.44
N GLU A 317 14.24 70.51 -5.00
CA GLU A 317 13.78 69.94 -6.27
C GLU A 317 14.87 69.94 -7.37
N ASP A 318 14.93 68.95 -8.26
CA ASP A 318 14.35 69.03 -9.61
C ASP A 318 14.70 67.80 -10.48
N GLU A 319 13.88 67.62 -11.52
CA GLU A 319 13.92 66.58 -12.54
C GLU A 319 15.01 66.82 -13.60
N SER A 320 15.38 65.78 -14.36
CA SER A 320 15.50 65.90 -15.83
C SER A 320 15.82 64.56 -16.51
N GLU A 321 15.16 64.40 -17.66
CA GLU A 321 15.25 63.38 -18.69
C GLU A 321 16.59 63.38 -19.47
N ASP A 322 16.69 62.36 -20.32
CA ASP A 322 17.29 62.34 -21.68
C ASP A 322 18.70 61.77 -21.94
N GLU A 323 18.64 60.62 -22.65
CA GLU A 323 19.16 60.36 -24.01
C GLU A 323 20.66 60.09 -24.29
N ALA A 324 20.83 58.92 -24.92
CA ALA A 324 21.56 58.64 -26.16
C ALA A 324 23.08 58.39 -26.16
N GLU A 325 23.38 57.13 -26.52
CA GLU A 325 24.21 56.66 -27.64
C GLU A 325 25.66 57.20 -27.81
N SER A 326 26.61 56.26 -27.85
CA SER A 326 27.66 56.32 -28.87
C SER A 326 28.25 54.92 -29.13
N ASP A 327 28.26 54.60 -30.42
CA ASP A 327 28.92 53.50 -31.13
C ASP A 327 30.40 53.29 -30.76
N ASP A 328 30.86 52.04 -30.87
CA ASP A 328 32.19 51.75 -31.43
C ASP A 328 32.16 50.39 -32.16
N GLU A 329 32.32 50.45 -33.48
CA GLU A 329 32.51 49.32 -34.38
C GLU A 329 33.98 48.91 -34.43
N GLY A 330 34.28 47.63 -34.69
CA GLY A 330 35.64 47.24 -35.06
C GLY A 330 35.93 45.75 -35.08
N GLU A 331 35.62 45.12 -36.21
CA GLU A 331 35.87 43.74 -36.60
C GLU A 331 37.35 43.32 -36.63
N ALA A 332 37.63 42.02 -36.49
CA ALA A 332 38.61 41.29 -37.30
C ALA A 332 38.46 39.77 -37.20
N GLU A 333 38.24 39.17 -38.37
CA GLU A 333 38.17 37.76 -38.78
C GLU A 333 39.45 36.93 -38.52
N SER A 334 39.28 35.60 -38.41
CA SER A 334 40.20 34.62 -39.02
C SER A 334 39.62 33.19 -39.02
N ASP A 335 39.21 32.75 -40.22
CA ASP A 335 39.53 31.51 -40.97
C ASP A 335 39.31 30.09 -40.39
N ASP A 336 38.53 29.32 -41.17
CA ASP A 336 38.68 27.94 -41.67
C ASP A 336 39.10 26.77 -40.75
N ASP A 337 38.29 25.70 -40.73
CA ASP A 337 38.65 24.40 -41.34
C ASP A 337 37.41 23.49 -41.47
N GLU A 338 37.13 23.01 -42.69
CA GLU A 338 36.15 21.96 -42.99
C GLU A 338 36.85 20.60 -43.16
N SER A 339 36.23 19.52 -42.68
CA SER A 339 36.34 18.23 -43.36
C SER A 339 35.15 17.32 -43.06
N GLU A 340 34.43 16.98 -44.11
CA GLU A 340 33.54 15.83 -44.25
C GLU A 340 34.35 14.52 -44.20
N ASP A 341 33.75 13.43 -43.72
CA ASP A 341 34.02 12.08 -44.24
C ASP A 341 32.81 11.17 -43.96
N GLU A 342 32.15 10.78 -45.05
CA GLU A 342 31.22 9.65 -45.14
C GLU A 342 31.97 8.34 -45.44
N ASN A 343 31.21 7.22 -45.40
CA ASN A 343 31.49 5.88 -45.97
C ASN A 343 32.12 4.86 -44.97
N ASP A 344 31.77 3.58 -44.91
CA ASP A 344 31.17 2.65 -45.89
C ASP A 344 30.71 1.32 -45.20
N GLY A 345 29.90 0.55 -45.93
CA GLY A 345 29.44 -0.84 -45.86
C GLY A 345 30.00 -1.82 -44.82
N GLY A 346 29.23 -2.79 -44.32
CA GLY A 346 28.23 -3.59 -45.03
C GLY A 346 28.72 -5.05 -45.10
N SER A 347 27.91 -6.01 -44.63
CA SER A 347 27.81 -7.36 -45.22
C SER A 347 26.57 -8.07 -44.70
N GLU A 348 25.78 -8.51 -45.66
CA GLU A 348 24.70 -9.48 -45.60
C GLU A 348 25.29 -10.89 -45.38
N ASP A 349 24.53 -11.83 -44.80
CA ASP A 349 24.37 -13.21 -45.31
C ASP A 349 23.47 -14.06 -44.38
N GLU A 350 22.26 -14.30 -44.87
CA GLU A 350 21.57 -15.59 -45.02
C GLU A 350 22.08 -16.82 -44.23
N ALA A 351 21.18 -17.52 -43.52
CA ALA A 351 20.81 -18.92 -43.82
C ALA A 351 19.99 -19.58 -42.69
N GLU A 352 18.82 -20.06 -43.10
CA GLU A 352 18.05 -21.16 -42.51
C GLU A 352 18.90 -22.43 -42.38
N SER A 353 18.70 -23.20 -41.31
CA SER A 353 18.91 -24.65 -41.31
C SER A 353 18.08 -25.35 -40.24
N ASP A 354 17.32 -26.33 -40.72
CA ASP A 354 16.49 -27.30 -40.01
C ASP A 354 17.27 -28.28 -39.12
N ASP A 355 16.51 -28.89 -38.19
CA ASP A 355 16.55 -30.29 -37.73
C ASP A 355 17.81 -30.83 -37.02
N ASP A 356 17.66 -31.21 -35.75
CA ASP A 356 17.78 -32.64 -35.39
C ASP A 356 17.16 -32.94 -34.01
N SER A 357 16.48 -34.07 -33.96
CA SER A 357 15.79 -34.64 -32.80
C SER A 357 16.74 -35.48 -31.94
N SER A 358 16.43 -35.63 -30.64
CA SER A 358 16.54 -36.84 -29.78
C SER A 358 16.54 -36.38 -28.31
N ASP A 359 15.46 -36.60 -27.56
CA ASP A 359 15.18 -37.80 -26.75
C ASP A 359 16.16 -37.97 -25.58
N ASP A 360 15.72 -37.59 -24.37
CA ASP A 360 15.92 -38.42 -23.18
C ASP A 360 14.79 -38.14 -22.16
N SER A 361 14.43 -39.20 -21.45
CA SER A 361 13.19 -39.41 -20.70
C SER A 361 13.38 -39.20 -19.18
N GLU A 362 12.29 -39.42 -18.44
CA GLU A 362 12.18 -39.57 -16.97
C GLU A 362 12.04 -38.23 -16.21
N ASP A 363 11.01 -37.98 -15.39
CA ASP A 363 10.44 -38.86 -14.37
C ASP A 363 8.96 -38.53 -14.09
N GLY A 364 8.18 -39.55 -13.73
CA GLY A 364 6.76 -39.48 -13.47
C GLY A 364 6.43 -39.94 -12.05
N ASP A 365 5.82 -39.07 -11.26
CA ASP A 365 5.32 -39.37 -9.92
C ASP A 365 4.01 -38.62 -9.67
N ASP A 366 2.90 -39.08 -10.25
CA ASP A 366 1.55 -38.64 -9.84
C ASP A 366 0.48 -39.75 -9.88
N ALA A 367 0.91 -41.01 -10.04
CA ALA A 367 -0.03 -42.14 -10.18
C ALA A 367 -0.13 -43.03 -8.92
N THR A 368 0.52 -42.66 -7.81
CA THR A 368 0.65 -43.57 -6.64
C THR A 368 -0.18 -43.19 -5.42
N MET A 369 -0.89 -42.06 -5.39
CA MET A 369 -1.77 -41.71 -4.26
C MET A 369 -3.22 -42.20 -4.43
N ASP A 370 -3.71 -42.35 -5.67
CA ASP A 370 -5.11 -42.79 -5.91
C ASP A 370 -5.33 -44.29 -5.64
N ALA A 371 -4.27 -45.10 -5.71
CA ALA A 371 -4.35 -46.54 -5.43
C ALA A 371 -4.43 -46.87 -3.92
N ALA A 372 -4.08 -45.92 -3.04
CA ALA A 372 -4.13 -46.11 -1.60
C ALA A 372 -5.51 -45.82 -0.99
N LEU A 373 -6.35 -45.01 -1.66
CA LEU A 373 -7.67 -44.64 -1.16
C LEU A 373 -8.73 -45.72 -1.42
N ALA A 374 -8.54 -46.54 -2.46
CA ALA A 374 -9.44 -47.64 -2.83
C ALA A 374 -9.38 -48.87 -1.89
N GLN A 375 -8.44 -48.93 -0.93
CA GLN A 375 -8.29 -50.06 0.01
C GLN A 375 -8.95 -49.85 1.38
N ILE A 376 -9.52 -48.66 1.69
CA ILE A 376 -10.09 -48.37 3.02
C ILE A 376 -11.62 -48.49 3.06
N THR A 377 -12.33 -48.33 1.95
CA THR A 377 -13.79 -48.47 1.91
C THR A 377 -14.17 -49.80 1.27
N GLY A 378 -13.98 -50.88 2.03
CA GLY A 378 -14.40 -52.22 1.65
C GLY A 378 -15.88 -52.27 1.32
N GLY A 379 -16.19 -52.73 0.10
CA GLY A 379 -17.52 -53.19 -0.25
C GLY A 379 -17.81 -54.55 0.36
N ASP A 380 -19.07 -54.79 0.69
CA ASP A 380 -19.65 -56.13 0.64
C ASP A 380 -21.09 -56.00 0.12
N SER A 381 -21.32 -56.71 -0.97
CA SER A 381 -22.61 -56.90 -1.64
C SER A 381 -23.42 -57.93 -0.88
N GLU A 382 -24.76 -57.85 -0.90
CA GLU A 382 -25.64 -58.89 -1.45
C GLU A 382 -27.13 -58.55 -1.33
N GLU A 383 -27.89 -59.25 -2.17
CA GLU A 383 -29.21 -58.99 -2.75
C GLU A 383 -30.39 -58.98 -1.77
N SER A 384 -31.47 -58.30 -2.18
CA SER A 384 -32.87 -58.77 -2.02
C SER A 384 -33.81 -57.96 -2.91
N GLU A 385 -34.40 -58.63 -3.90
CA GLU A 385 -35.55 -58.17 -4.68
C GLU A 385 -36.80 -58.06 -3.78
N GLU A 386 -37.72 -57.13 -4.05
CA GLU A 386 -39.17 -57.38 -4.27
C GLU A 386 -39.91 -56.10 -4.70
N THR A 387 -40.90 -56.33 -5.55
CA THR A 387 -41.69 -55.44 -6.43
C THR A 387 -42.78 -54.61 -5.73
N ALA A 388 -43.07 -53.40 -6.25
CA ALA A 388 -44.44 -52.89 -6.42
C ALA A 388 -44.47 -51.68 -7.38
N GLU A 389 -45.26 -51.81 -8.45
CA GLU A 389 -45.62 -50.77 -9.43
C GLU A 389 -46.70 -49.83 -8.87
N GLU A 390 -46.65 -48.52 -9.23
CA GLU A 390 -47.77 -47.76 -9.85
C GLU A 390 -47.34 -46.31 -10.21
N GLU A 391 -47.19 -46.06 -11.51
CA GLU A 391 -47.59 -44.92 -12.39
C GLU A 391 -47.51 -43.41 -11.96
N PRO A 392 -47.39 -42.49 -12.94
CA PRO A 392 -46.47 -41.35 -12.87
C PRO A 392 -47.15 -40.00 -12.58
N ALA A 393 -46.39 -39.08 -11.98
CA ALA A 393 -46.75 -37.67 -11.92
C ALA A 393 -45.58 -36.80 -12.40
N GLU A 394 -45.76 -36.29 -13.61
CA GLU A 394 -45.26 -35.04 -14.20
C GLU A 394 -43.81 -34.61 -13.90
N ALA A 395 -42.98 -34.74 -14.93
CA ALA A 395 -41.73 -34.04 -15.08
C ALA A 395 -41.95 -32.51 -15.13
N GLN A 396 -41.28 -31.79 -14.23
CA GLN A 396 -40.83 -30.41 -14.42
C GLN A 396 -39.30 -30.44 -14.41
N PRO A 397 -38.60 -29.90 -15.41
CA PRO A 397 -37.17 -29.69 -15.33
C PRO A 397 -36.93 -28.45 -14.47
N THR A 398 -36.28 -28.60 -13.33
CA THR A 398 -35.65 -27.46 -12.68
C THR A 398 -34.16 -27.54 -13.00
N ASP A 399 -33.77 -26.88 -14.09
CA ASP A 399 -32.39 -26.40 -14.26
C ASP A 399 -32.10 -25.52 -13.04
N SER A 400 -31.31 -26.05 -12.11
CA SER A 400 -30.73 -25.27 -11.02
C SER A 400 -29.46 -24.62 -11.54
N ASP A 401 -29.60 -23.50 -12.24
CA ASP A 401 -28.48 -22.62 -12.58
C ASP A 401 -27.96 -21.96 -11.29
N SER A 402 -27.06 -22.65 -10.59
CA SER A 402 -26.26 -22.06 -9.52
C SER A 402 -25.33 -21.00 -10.14
N GLN A 403 -25.42 -19.77 -9.65
CA GLN A 403 -24.64 -18.65 -10.17
C GLN A 403 -23.24 -18.67 -9.58
N VAL A 404 -22.24 -18.95 -10.42
CA VAL A 404 -20.84 -19.01 -9.99
C VAL A 404 -20.23 -17.62 -10.00
N CYS A 405 -19.60 -17.22 -8.88
CA CYS A 405 -18.94 -15.92 -8.77
C CYS A 405 -17.73 -15.83 -9.71
N PRO A 406 -17.65 -14.81 -10.59
CA PRO A 406 -16.50 -14.66 -11.48
C PRO A 406 -15.21 -14.24 -10.76
N ILE A 407 -15.32 -13.72 -9.53
CA ILE A 407 -14.17 -13.25 -8.75
C ILE A 407 -13.55 -14.37 -7.90
N CYS A 408 -14.37 -15.17 -7.23
CA CYS A 408 -13.88 -16.19 -6.28
C CYS A 408 -14.34 -17.62 -6.59
N SER A 409 -15.06 -17.82 -7.70
CA SER A 409 -15.59 -19.12 -8.16
C SER A 409 -16.51 -19.84 -7.17
N SER A 410 -17.04 -19.12 -6.16
CA SER A 410 -18.01 -19.69 -5.23
C SER A 410 -19.36 -19.89 -5.90
N GLU A 411 -20.05 -20.97 -5.57
CA GLU A 411 -21.42 -21.23 -6.02
C GLU A 411 -22.39 -20.40 -5.16
N ASN A 412 -23.19 -19.55 -5.80
CA ASN A 412 -24.19 -18.70 -5.13
C ASN A 412 -25.60 -19.14 -5.54
N ALA A 413 -26.56 -18.89 -4.66
CA ALA A 413 -27.96 -19.22 -4.89
C ALA A 413 -28.49 -18.48 -6.14
N PRO A 414 -29.37 -19.11 -6.95
CA PRO A 414 -29.93 -18.48 -8.14
C PRO A 414 -30.67 -17.19 -7.78
N GLY A 415 -30.26 -16.07 -8.37
CA GLY A 415 -30.84 -14.74 -8.11
C GLY A 415 -30.22 -13.98 -6.92
N ALA A 416 -29.07 -14.42 -6.41
CA ALA A 416 -28.30 -13.63 -5.46
C ALA A 416 -27.69 -12.41 -6.18
N ASN A 417 -28.07 -11.20 -5.76
CA ASN A 417 -27.49 -9.97 -6.30
C ASN A 417 -26.04 -9.76 -5.84
N VAL A 418 -25.61 -10.47 -4.80
CA VAL A 418 -24.26 -10.31 -4.21
C VAL A 418 -23.70 -11.69 -3.84
N CYS A 419 -22.42 -11.89 -4.10
CA CYS A 419 -21.70 -13.10 -3.74
C CYS A 419 -21.56 -13.24 -2.21
N SER A 420 -21.94 -14.39 -1.67
CA SER A 420 -21.88 -14.69 -0.23
C SER A 420 -20.46 -14.79 0.31
N THR A 421 -19.46 -14.99 -0.56
CA THR A 421 -18.06 -15.22 -0.15
C THR A 421 -17.20 -13.97 -0.27
N CYS A 422 -17.36 -13.19 -1.35
CA CYS A 422 -16.50 -12.03 -1.62
C CYS A 422 -17.26 -10.71 -1.79
N SER A 423 -18.59 -10.72 -1.57
CA SER A 423 -19.45 -9.54 -1.69
C SER A 423 -19.45 -8.86 -3.08
N PHE A 424 -19.05 -9.59 -4.12
CA PHE A 424 -19.14 -9.15 -5.51
C PHE A 424 -20.60 -9.01 -5.96
N ASP A 425 -20.97 -7.87 -6.54
CA ASP A 425 -22.30 -7.60 -7.08
C ASP A 425 -22.44 -8.25 -8.46
N PHE A 426 -23.54 -8.99 -8.65
CA PHE A 426 -23.79 -9.77 -9.84
C PHE A 426 -24.55 -9.02 -10.95
N GLU A 427 -24.98 -7.76 -10.68
CA GLU A 427 -25.77 -6.84 -11.54
C GLU A 427 -26.78 -7.43 -12.54
#